data_AF-A0A947FY14-F1
#
_entry.id   AF-A0A947FY14-F1
#
_cell.length_a   1.000
_cell.length_b   1.000
_cell.length_c   1.000
_cell.angle_alpha   90.00
_cell.angle_beta   90.00
_cell.angle_gamma   90.00
#
_symmetry.space_group_name_H-M   'P 1'
#
loop_
_entity.id
_entity.type
_entity.pdbx_description
1 polymer ?
#
loop_
_entity_poly.entity_id
_entity_poly.type
_entity_poly.pdbx_seq_one_letter_code
_entity_poly.pdbx_strand_id
1 'polypeptide(L)'
;VNRPDAEVQAAMDEAALKELPLIERRTPYLGLLANVGMLCGLFGTVVGLITAFGEVAKADAASKATGLAKGIEEAMNCTAFGLITAVFALLMMGLLNGKTQRIIDDINAATVQVLNLVVGNRSKVDLQNLPAE
;
A
#
# COMPACT_ATOMS: atom_id res chain seq x y z
N VAL A 1 0.59 40.41 -15.93
CA VAL A 1 0.54 38.96 -16.18
C VAL A 1 -0.81 38.46 -15.66
N ASN A 2 -1.83 38.41 -16.53
CA ASN A 2 -3.20 38.06 -16.16
C ASN A 2 -3.46 36.63 -16.62
N ARG A 3 -3.07 35.64 -15.79
CA ARG A 3 -3.36 34.24 -16.06
C ARG A 3 -4.79 33.94 -15.58
N PRO A 4 -5.66 33.33 -16.41
CA PRO A 4 -7.00 32.95 -15.97
C PRO A 4 -6.91 32.02 -14.75
N ASP A 5 -7.88 32.07 -13.83
CA ASP A 5 -7.88 31.24 -12.61
C ASP A 5 -7.74 29.75 -12.92
N ALA A 6 -8.25 29.33 -14.08
CA ALA A 6 -8.08 27.98 -14.62
C ALA A 6 -6.60 27.60 -14.93
N GLU A 7 -5.75 28.55 -15.36
CA GLU A 7 -4.33 28.29 -15.58
C GLU A 7 -3.58 28.11 -14.26
N VAL A 8 -3.97 28.85 -13.21
CA VAL A 8 -3.38 28.71 -11.86
C VAL A 8 -3.80 27.40 -11.23
N GLN A 9 -5.08 27.04 -11.34
CA GLN A 9 -5.61 25.74 -10.91
C GLN A 9 -4.88 24.59 -11.62
N ALA A 10 -4.76 24.66 -12.95
CA ALA A 10 -4.08 23.64 -13.74
C ALA A 10 -2.59 23.49 -13.36
N ALA A 11 -1.88 24.58 -13.09
CA ALA A 11 -0.50 24.52 -12.64
C ALA A 11 -0.35 23.93 -11.24
N MET A 12 -1.31 24.16 -10.34
CA MET A 12 -1.33 23.54 -9.01
C MET A 12 -1.67 22.04 -9.09
N ASP A 13 -2.63 21.65 -9.93
CA ASP A 13 -2.99 20.25 -10.16
C ASP A 13 -1.83 19.47 -10.81
N GLU A 14 -1.09 20.10 -11.74
CA GLU A 14 0.10 19.50 -12.35
C GLU A 14 1.22 19.26 -11.32
N ALA A 15 1.43 20.21 -10.40
CA ALA A 15 2.37 20.04 -9.29
C ALA A 15 1.92 18.91 -8.33
N ALA A 16 0.63 18.83 -8.02
CA ALA A 16 0.07 17.76 -7.19
C ALA A 16 0.22 16.39 -7.86
N LEU A 17 -0.07 16.26 -9.15
CA LEU A 17 0.09 15.03 -9.92
C LEU A 17 1.54 14.49 -9.94
N LYS A 18 2.53 15.36 -9.71
CA LYS A 18 3.94 14.97 -9.63
C LYS A 18 4.33 14.47 -8.24
N GLU A 19 3.76 15.06 -7.19
CA GLU A 19 4.08 14.75 -5.79
C GLU A 19 3.28 13.56 -5.23
N LEU A 20 2.01 13.42 -5.61
CA LEU A 20 1.14 12.30 -5.21
C LEU A 20 1.76 10.90 -5.44
N PRO A 21 2.27 10.56 -6.64
CA PRO A 21 2.85 9.24 -6.88
C PRO A 21 4.14 8.97 -6.09
N LEU A 22 4.87 10.01 -5.66
CA LEU A 22 6.07 9.83 -4.82
C LEU A 22 5.69 9.38 -3.40
N ILE A 23 4.57 9.87 -2.88
CA ILE A 23 4.04 9.52 -1.57
C ILE A 23 3.39 8.13 -1.60
N GLU A 24 2.66 7.81 -2.68
CA GLU A 24 1.96 6.53 -2.82
C GLU A 24 2.87 5.35 -3.19
N ARG A 25 4.04 5.60 -3.80
CA ARG A 25 4.92 4.55 -4.33
C ARG A 25 5.32 3.48 -3.30
N ARG A 26 5.45 3.83 -2.02
CA ARG A 26 5.95 2.89 -1.00
C ARG A 26 4.88 2.01 -0.37
N THR A 27 3.63 2.44 -0.35
CA THR A 27 2.54 1.72 0.30
C THR A 27 2.17 0.37 -0.34
N PRO A 28 2.16 0.20 -1.68
CA PRO A 28 1.79 -1.08 -2.28
C PRO A 28 2.84 -2.19 -2.07
N TYR A 29 4.10 -1.85 -1.75
CA TYR A 29 5.13 -2.85 -1.46
C TYR A 29 4.82 -3.69 -0.22
N LEU A 30 4.09 -3.14 0.76
CA LEU A 30 3.67 -3.92 1.94
C LEU A 30 2.61 -4.97 1.57
N GLY A 31 1.69 -4.63 0.67
CA GLY A 31 0.70 -5.57 0.16
C GLY A 31 1.34 -6.70 -0.65
N LEU A 32 2.36 -6.36 -1.46
CA LEU A 32 3.16 -7.37 -2.15
C LEU A 32 3.86 -8.31 -1.16
N LEU A 33 4.45 -7.78 -0.10
CA LEU A 33 5.10 -8.57 0.95
C LEU A 33 4.14 -9.51 1.67
N ALA A 34 2.91 -9.06 1.95
CA ALA A 34 1.88 -9.91 2.54
C ALA A 34 1.53 -11.09 1.62
N ASN A 35 1.33 -10.83 0.33
CA ASN A 35 1.03 -11.86 -0.66
C ASN A 35 2.20 -12.84 -0.82
N VAL A 36 3.43 -12.34 -0.89
CA VAL A 36 4.62 -13.20 -0.96
C VAL A 36 4.77 -14.05 0.30
N GLY A 37 4.55 -13.48 1.50
CA GLY A 37 4.57 -14.23 2.76
C GLY A 37 3.54 -15.37 2.80
N MET A 38 2.33 -15.11 2.28
CA MET A 38 1.30 -16.14 2.13
C MET A 38 1.74 -17.26 1.17
N LEU A 39 2.28 -16.89 0.01
CA LEU A 39 2.75 -17.85 -0.99
C LEU A 39 3.92 -18.68 -0.46
N CYS A 40 4.82 -18.11 0.34
CA CYS A 40 5.88 -18.85 1.02
C CYS A 40 5.33 -19.89 2.02
N GLY A 41 4.27 -19.57 2.77
CA GLY A 41 3.60 -20.52 3.67
C GLY A 41 2.95 -21.69 2.92
N LEU A 42 2.29 -21.40 1.80
CA LEU A 42 1.72 -22.41 0.92
C LEU A 42 2.82 -23.28 0.26
N PHE A 43 3.95 -22.68 -0.12
CA PHE A 43 5.09 -23.44 -0.63
C PHE A 43 5.62 -24.42 0.44
N GLY A 44 5.71 -23.98 1.69
CA GLY A 44 6.11 -24.83 2.81
C GLY A 44 5.20 -26.05 3.00
N THR A 45 3.89 -25.91 2.79
CA THR A 45 2.97 -27.06 2.90
C THR A 45 3.19 -28.08 1.81
N VAL A 46 3.45 -27.63 0.59
CA VAL A 46 3.75 -28.51 -0.55
C VAL A 46 5.03 -29.28 -0.28
N VAL A 47 6.09 -28.62 0.22
CA VAL A 47 7.36 -29.27 0.56
C VAL A 47 7.18 -30.28 1.71
N GLY A 48 6.44 -29.91 2.76
CA GLY A 48 6.15 -30.80 3.89
C GLY A 48 5.41 -32.07 3.46
N LEU A 49 4.38 -31.92 2.63
CA LEU A 49 3.63 -33.06 2.09
C LEU A 49 4.48 -33.95 1.17
N ILE A 50 5.32 -33.37 0.30
CA ILE A 50 6.24 -34.15 -0.56
C ILE A 50 7.17 -35.02 0.30
N THR A 51 7.71 -34.44 1.38
CA THR A 51 8.59 -35.15 2.30
C THR A 51 7.84 -36.25 3.05
N ALA A 52 6.64 -35.95 3.55
CA ALA A 52 5.76 -36.90 4.24
C ALA A 52 5.46 -38.14 3.39
N PHE A 53 5.03 -37.93 2.14
CA PHE A 53 4.73 -39.03 1.23
C PHE A 53 6.00 -39.80 0.79
N GLY A 54 7.14 -39.11 0.70
CA GLY A 54 8.44 -39.74 0.44
C GLY A 54 8.89 -40.70 1.55
N GLU A 55 8.66 -40.35 2.82
CA GLU A 55 8.96 -41.22 3.97
C GLU A 55 7.99 -42.40 4.08
N VAL A 56 6.70 -42.16 3.86
CA VAL A 56 5.66 -43.22 3.88
C VAL A 56 5.91 -44.29 2.81
N ALA A 57 6.47 -43.93 1.67
CA ALA A 57 6.82 -44.87 0.62
C ALA A 57 7.91 -45.87 1.04
N LYS A 58 8.76 -45.52 2.00
CA LYS A 58 9.92 -46.32 2.46
C LYS A 58 9.74 -46.93 3.85
N ALA A 59 8.76 -46.47 4.63
CA ALA A 59 8.52 -46.89 6.00
C ALA A 59 7.78 -48.23 6.12
N ASP A 60 7.93 -48.92 7.25
CA ASP A 60 7.17 -50.11 7.61
C ASP A 60 5.69 -49.79 7.89
N ALA A 61 4.79 -50.76 7.65
CA ALA A 61 3.35 -50.57 7.77
C ALA A 61 2.89 -50.00 9.12
N ALA A 62 3.61 -50.29 10.21
CA ALA A 62 3.32 -49.77 11.55
C ALA A 62 3.73 -48.30 11.76
N SER A 63 4.76 -47.80 11.06
CA SER A 63 5.28 -46.44 11.22
C SER A 63 4.80 -45.46 10.13
N LYS A 64 4.23 -45.97 9.02
CA LYS A 64 3.64 -45.15 7.94
C LYS A 64 2.63 -44.12 8.42
N ALA A 65 1.71 -44.52 9.31
CA ALA A 65 0.67 -43.62 9.82
C ALA A 65 1.28 -42.47 10.63
N THR A 66 2.27 -42.76 11.47
CA THR A 66 2.95 -41.77 12.31
C THR A 66 3.82 -40.81 11.50
N GLY A 67 4.54 -41.32 10.49
CA GLY A 67 5.36 -40.48 9.59
C GLY A 67 4.51 -39.52 8.76
N LEU A 68 3.40 -40.01 8.22
CA LEU A 68 2.44 -39.16 7.50
C LEU A 68 1.86 -38.06 8.41
N ALA A 69 1.46 -38.42 9.63
CA ALA A 69 0.89 -37.48 10.59
C ALA A 69 1.87 -36.35 10.93
N LYS A 70 3.15 -36.68 11.15
CA LYS A 70 4.20 -35.68 11.39
C LYS A 70 4.40 -34.71 10.21
N GLY A 71 4.44 -35.23 8.98
CA GLY A 71 4.63 -34.37 7.81
C GLY A 71 3.43 -33.46 7.53
N ILE A 72 2.21 -33.90 7.86
CA ILE A 72 1.01 -33.06 7.80
C ILE A 72 1.05 -31.99 8.90
N GLU A 73 1.46 -32.35 10.13
CA GLU A 73 1.63 -31.40 11.23
C GLU A 73 2.60 -30.27 10.85
N GLU A 74 3.76 -30.62 10.28
CA GLU A 74 4.75 -29.64 9.84
C GLU A 74 4.21 -28.73 8.72
N ALA A 75 3.51 -29.31 7.74
CA ALA A 75 2.85 -28.54 6.69
C ALA A 75 1.81 -27.56 7.24
N MET A 76 0.98 -27.99 8.19
CA MET A 76 -0.01 -27.11 8.84
C MET A 76 0.67 -25.97 9.62
N ASN A 77 1.79 -26.23 10.28
CA ASN A 77 2.54 -25.22 11.00
C ASN A 77 3.14 -24.16 10.06
N CYS A 78 3.70 -24.55 8.92
CA CYS A 78 4.17 -23.62 7.89
C CYS A 78 3.05 -22.67 7.40
N THR A 79 1.83 -23.18 7.25
CA THR A 79 0.66 -22.34 6.87
C THR A 79 0.34 -21.32 7.96
N ALA A 80 0.32 -21.76 9.21
CA ALA A 80 0.03 -20.89 10.35
C ALA A 80 1.02 -19.72 10.41
N PHE A 81 2.32 -19.98 10.25
CA PHE A 81 3.34 -18.92 10.19
C PHE A 81 3.19 -18.00 8.98
N GLY A 82 2.85 -18.54 7.80
CA GLY A 82 2.59 -17.74 6.60
C GLY A 82 1.39 -16.80 6.78
N LEU A 83 0.31 -17.29 7.40
CA LEU A 83 -0.87 -16.51 7.75
C LEU A 83 -0.57 -15.41 8.77
N ILE A 84 0.12 -15.74 9.86
CA ILE A 84 0.47 -14.76 10.89
C ILE A 84 1.30 -13.62 10.29
N THR A 85 2.29 -13.96 9.46
CA THR A 85 3.15 -12.97 8.79
C THR A 85 2.37 -12.10 7.81
N ALA A 86 1.49 -12.69 7.00
CA ALA A 86 0.66 -11.96 6.05
C ALA A 86 -0.33 -11.02 6.74
N VAL A 87 -1.00 -11.48 7.81
CA VAL A 87 -1.92 -10.64 8.60
C VAL A 87 -1.17 -9.45 9.19
N PHE A 88 0.01 -9.67 9.77
CA PHE A 88 0.82 -8.59 10.33
C PHE A 88 1.23 -7.56 9.27
N ALA A 89 1.65 -8.02 8.09
CA ALA A 89 2.00 -7.14 6.97
C ALA A 89 0.80 -6.32 6.46
N LEU A 90 -0.39 -6.93 6.37
CA LEU A 90 -1.62 -6.23 5.97
C LEU A 90 -2.07 -5.19 6.99
N LEU A 91 -1.96 -5.48 8.29
CA LEU A 91 -2.26 -4.51 9.34
C LEU A 91 -1.34 -3.29 9.24
N MET A 92 -0.04 -3.51 9.06
CA MET A 92 0.92 -2.42 8.84
C MET A 92 0.61 -1.63 7.57
N MET A 93 0.26 -2.30 6.48
CA MET A 93 -0.16 -1.65 5.24
C MET A 93 -1.38 -0.75 5.45
N GLY A 94 -2.38 -1.20 6.22
CA GLY A 94 -3.57 -0.42 6.55
C GLY A 94 -3.23 0.87 7.30
N LEU A 95 -2.35 0.80 8.30
CA LEU A 95 -1.90 1.96 9.07
C LEU A 95 -1.11 2.96 8.22
N LEU A 96 -0.23 2.46 7.34
CA LEU A 96 0.56 3.31 6.44
C LEU A 96 -0.32 3.97 5.38
N ASN A 97 -1.27 3.23 4.78
CA ASN A 97 -2.26 3.79 3.86
C ASN A 97 -3.06 4.92 4.50
N GLY A 98 -3.52 4.74 5.74
CA GLY A 98 -4.24 5.79 6.45
C GLY A 98 -3.41 7.06 6.67
N LYS A 99 -2.10 6.91 6.95
CA LYS A 99 -1.17 8.06 7.06
C LYS A 99 -0.92 8.72 5.71
N THR A 100 -0.73 7.95 4.64
CA THR A 100 -0.54 8.46 3.29
C THR A 100 -1.75 9.29 2.85
N GLN A 101 -2.97 8.77 3.05
CA GLN A 101 -4.19 9.50 2.70
C GLN A 101 -4.33 10.81 3.47
N ARG A 102 -4.00 10.82 4.78
CA ARG A 102 -4.02 12.05 5.57
C ARG A 102 -3.06 13.12 5.02
N ILE A 103 -1.87 12.72 4.56
CA ILE A 103 -0.90 13.64 3.95
C ILE A 103 -1.46 14.21 2.63
N ILE A 104 -2.11 13.37 1.82
CA ILE A 104 -2.76 13.79 0.58
C ILE A 104 -3.87 14.82 0.86
N ASP A 105 -4.71 14.55 1.87
CA ASP A 105 -5.77 15.46 2.30
C ASP A 105 -5.21 16.82 2.77
N ASP A 106 -4.12 16.81 3.54
CA ASP A 106 -3.45 18.02 4.02
C ASP A 106 -2.86 18.84 2.84
N ILE A 107 -2.26 18.19 1.84
CA ILE A 107 -1.74 18.84 0.63
C ILE A 107 -2.88 19.48 -0.17
N ASN A 108 -3.99 18.77 -0.34
CA ASN A 108 -5.15 19.28 -1.06
C ASN A 108 -5.78 20.48 -0.33
N ALA A 109 -5.92 20.40 1.00
CA ALA A 109 -6.42 21.51 1.82
C ALA A 109 -5.50 22.75 1.72
N ALA A 110 -4.18 22.57 1.78
CA ALA A 110 -3.21 23.66 1.61
C ALA A 110 -3.31 24.30 0.21
N THR A 111 -3.49 23.47 -0.82
CA THR A 111 -3.64 23.91 -2.21
C THR A 111 -4.89 24.80 -2.37
N VAL A 112 -6.02 24.37 -1.81
CA VAL A 112 -7.27 25.15 -1.83
C VAL A 112 -7.14 26.46 -1.04
N GLN A 113 -6.44 26.46 0.09
CA GLN A 113 -6.19 27.68 0.87
C GLN A 113 -5.33 28.69 0.09
N VAL A 114 -4.27 28.22 -0.56
CA VAL A 114 -3.42 29.06 -1.41
C VAL A 114 -4.21 29.61 -2.60
N LEU A 115 -5.05 28.79 -3.25
CA LEU A 115 -5.94 29.25 -4.32
C LEU A 115 -6.88 30.36 -3.83
N ASN A 116 -7.55 30.15 -2.69
CA ASN A 116 -8.45 31.15 -2.11
C ASN A 116 -7.73 32.46 -1.74
N LEU A 117 -6.49 32.37 -1.25
CA LEU A 117 -5.66 33.55 -0.98
C LEU A 117 -5.29 34.27 -2.27
N VAL A 118 -4.86 33.57 -3.32
CA VAL A 118 -4.47 34.17 -4.60
C VAL A 118 -5.66 34.83 -5.31
N VAL A 119 -6.80 34.15 -5.39
CA VAL A 119 -8.04 34.69 -5.98
C VAL A 119 -8.61 35.82 -5.13
N GLY A 120 -8.64 35.65 -3.80
CA GLY A 120 -9.13 36.65 -2.86
C GLY A 120 -8.31 37.94 -2.88
N ASN A 121 -6.97 37.85 -3.02
CA ASN A 121 -6.12 39.02 -3.16
C ASN A 121 -6.12 39.62 -4.58
N ARG A 122 -6.48 38.86 -5.63
CA ARG A 122 -6.64 39.39 -6.99
C ARG A 122 -7.71 40.50 -7.04
N SER A 123 -8.77 40.37 -6.24
CA SER A 123 -9.82 41.41 -6.11
C SER A 123 -9.31 42.75 -5.58
N LYS A 124 -8.25 42.75 -4.75
CA LYS A 124 -7.63 43.98 -4.23
C LYS A 124 -6.64 44.61 -5.21
N VAL A 125 -6.09 43.81 -6.13
CA VAL A 125 -5.13 44.27 -7.15
C VAL A 125 -5.85 44.87 -8.37
N ASP A 126 -7.10 44.47 -8.64
CA ASP A 126 -7.89 44.94 -9.80
C ASP A 126 -8.67 46.24 -9.56
N LEU A 127 -8.55 46.87 -8.39
CA LEU A 127 -9.25 48.13 -8.04
C LEU A 127 -8.37 49.39 -8.10
N GLN A 128 -7.15 49.32 -8.63
CA GLN A 128 -6.22 50.46 -8.68
C GLN A 128 -5.72 50.88 -10.06
N ASN A 129 -6.25 50.33 -11.16
CA ASN A 129 -5.95 50.81 -12.52
C ASN A 129 -7.20 51.31 -13.27
N LEU A 130 -7.96 52.20 -12.63
CA LEU A 130 -8.82 53.14 -13.34
C LEU A 130 -8.02 54.43 -13.58
N PRO A 131 -7.42 54.66 -14.76
CA PRO A 131 -7.24 56.02 -15.22
C PRO A 131 -8.64 56.55 -15.55
N ALA A 132 -9.21 57.31 -14.61
CA ALA A 132 -10.29 58.23 -14.90
C ALA A 132 -9.68 59.51 -15.45
N GLU A 133 -9.34 59.53 -16.74
CA GLU A 133 -9.30 60.71 -17.62
C GLU A 133 -9.62 60.29 -19.07
#